data_AF-A0A383CPM6-F1
#
_entry.id   AF-A0A383CPM6-F1
#
_cell.length_a   1.000
_cell.length_b   1.000
_cell.length_c   1.000
_cell.angle_alpha   90.00
_cell.angle_beta   90.00
_cell.angle_gamma   90.00
#
_symmetry.space_group_name_H-M   'P 1'
#
loop_
_entity.id
_entity.type
_entity.pdbx_description
1 polymer ?
#
loop_
_entity_poly.entity_id
_entity_poly.type
_entity_poly.pdbx_seq_one_letter_code
_entity_poly.pdbx_strand_id
1 'polypeptide(L)'
;VDAFLSTPAALADVLARTLVLQKAYLNTSLKALLTANTLTVDGTSKTYTSIVTDIGSVTDIDAWIDTYTDAMTNGAAVSLTSFFGAIDTYVTTQSAGSPSANDLGLALTKVNSGAKAINFSQVMGGQLVNDDGGFASGVTQSSFDTSVTALVDTAVTLATDTIGDVLGADTSANFPDATVLILTDGNDTANGTEGSDLIATLMGTDTVNGLGGTDKIIGSAGVDTLNGGGGIDHIYGYGG
;
A
#
# COMPACT_ATOMS: atom_id res chain seq x y z
N VAL A 1 13.44 -0.80 -25.11
CA VAL A 1 12.18 -0.11 -24.74
C VAL A 1 12.26 0.14 -23.23
N ASP A 2 13.27 0.91 -22.83
CA ASP A 2 13.81 0.87 -21.46
C ASP A 2 13.99 2.30 -20.93
N ALA A 3 12.98 3.15 -21.12
CA ALA A 3 13.11 4.59 -20.94
C ALA A 3 11.99 5.25 -20.12
N PHE A 4 10.96 4.49 -19.72
CA PHE A 4 9.88 5.07 -18.90
C PHE A 4 10.11 4.92 -17.39
N LEU A 5 10.87 3.90 -16.98
CA LEU A 5 11.21 3.63 -15.57
C LEU A 5 12.69 3.90 -15.23
N SER A 6 13.58 3.94 -16.24
CA SER A 6 15.04 4.05 -16.06
C SER A 6 15.57 5.46 -15.79
N THR A 7 14.68 6.45 -15.56
CA THR A 7 15.11 7.77 -15.10
C THR A 7 14.60 8.00 -13.67
N PRO A 8 15.40 7.62 -12.65
CA PRO A 8 15.08 7.90 -11.24
C PRO A 8 14.67 9.35 -11.00
N ALA A 9 15.22 10.28 -11.80
CA ALA A 9 14.87 11.70 -11.77
C ALA A 9 13.42 12.01 -12.20
N ALA A 10 12.87 11.31 -13.20
CA ALA A 10 11.50 11.55 -13.65
C ALA A 10 10.48 11.02 -12.65
N LEU A 11 10.73 9.82 -12.09
CA LEU A 11 9.90 9.27 -11.03
C LEU A 11 9.97 10.13 -9.76
N ALA A 12 11.17 10.55 -9.36
CA ALA A 12 11.34 11.47 -8.24
C ALA A 12 10.63 12.81 -8.47
N ASP A 13 10.65 13.37 -9.68
CA ASP A 13 9.94 14.62 -10.00
C ASP A 13 8.40 14.44 -9.93
N VAL A 14 7.87 13.34 -10.46
CA VAL A 14 6.43 13.03 -10.38
C VAL A 14 5.99 12.84 -8.93
N LEU A 15 6.76 12.11 -8.13
CA LEU A 15 6.47 11.89 -6.70
C LEU A 15 6.53 13.21 -5.94
N ALA A 16 7.58 14.00 -6.13
CA ALA A 16 7.73 15.31 -5.51
C ALA A 16 6.56 16.24 -5.86
N ARG A 17 6.16 16.30 -7.13
CA ARG A 17 5.00 17.10 -7.57
C ARG A 17 3.70 16.63 -6.94
N THR A 18 3.48 15.32 -6.87
CA THR A 18 2.27 14.74 -6.28
C THR A 18 2.17 15.08 -4.79
N LEU A 19 3.28 14.94 -4.07
CA LEU A 19 3.37 15.28 -2.66
C LEU A 19 3.16 16.77 -2.41
N VAL A 20 3.69 17.66 -3.27
CA VAL A 20 3.42 19.11 -3.19
C VAL A 20 1.93 19.43 -3.36
N LEU A 21 1.24 18.77 -4.30
CA LEU A 21 -0.20 18.96 -4.50
C LEU A 21 -1.01 18.44 -3.30
N GLN A 22 -0.63 17.29 -2.75
CA GLN A 22 -1.26 16.75 -1.55
C GLN A 22 -1.05 17.66 -0.33
N LYS A 23 0.17 18.18 -0.13
CA LYS A 23 0.47 19.18 0.89
C LYS A 23 -0.44 20.41 0.74
N ALA A 24 -0.54 20.97 -0.46
CA ALA A 24 -1.39 22.14 -0.70
C ALA A 24 -2.87 21.89 -0.38
N TYR A 25 -3.38 20.71 -0.72
CA TYR A 25 -4.74 20.29 -0.39
C TYR A 25 -4.93 20.11 1.13
N LEU A 26 -3.98 19.46 1.82
CA LEU A 26 -4.01 19.27 3.27
C LEU A 26 -3.96 20.61 4.00
N ASN A 27 -3.08 21.52 3.60
CA ASN A 27 -2.99 22.86 4.18
C ASN A 27 -4.31 23.62 4.08
N THR A 28 -4.90 23.61 2.87
CA THR A 28 -6.18 24.28 2.61
C THR A 28 -7.29 23.69 3.49
N SER A 29 -7.35 22.36 3.57
CA SER A 29 -8.36 21.63 4.36
C SER A 29 -8.20 21.87 5.86
N LEU A 30 -6.98 21.81 6.37
CA LEU A 30 -6.69 22.02 7.79
C LEU A 30 -7.00 23.46 8.20
N LYS A 31 -6.61 24.45 7.38
CA LYS A 31 -6.95 25.86 7.62
C LYS A 31 -8.45 26.10 7.65
N ALA A 32 -9.19 25.49 6.72
CA ALA A 32 -10.65 25.58 6.70
C ALA A 32 -11.26 25.00 7.99
N LEU A 33 -10.79 23.84 8.44
CA LEU A 33 -11.23 23.23 9.70
C LEU A 33 -10.92 24.10 10.92
N LEU A 34 -9.70 24.66 11.02
CA LEU A 34 -9.30 25.53 12.14
C LEU A 34 -10.15 26.81 12.21
N THR A 35 -10.59 27.30 11.05
CA THR A 35 -11.38 28.53 10.95
C THR A 35 -12.87 28.28 11.21
N ALA A 36 -13.40 27.14 10.76
CA ALA A 36 -14.82 26.81 10.88
C ALA A 36 -15.22 26.34 12.29
N ASN A 37 -14.30 25.72 13.03
CA ASN A 37 -14.58 25.15 14.35
C ASN A 37 -14.23 26.13 15.47
N THR A 38 -15.08 26.13 16.50
CA THR A 38 -14.96 27.02 17.67
C THR A 38 -14.96 26.26 18.98
N LEU A 39 -14.28 26.80 19.98
CA LEU A 39 -14.29 26.37 21.38
C LEU A 39 -14.57 27.56 22.29
N THR A 40 -15.33 27.33 23.36
CA THR A 40 -15.55 28.36 24.39
C THR A 40 -14.37 28.36 25.37
N VAL A 41 -13.63 29.47 25.39
CA VAL A 41 -12.51 29.70 26.31
C VAL A 41 -12.84 30.94 27.13
N ASP A 42 -12.83 30.82 28.47
CA ASP A 42 -13.18 31.89 29.41
C ASP A 42 -14.55 32.56 29.10
N GLY A 43 -15.54 31.74 28.74
CA GLY A 43 -16.89 32.20 28.41
C GLY A 43 -17.03 32.87 27.03
N THR A 44 -15.96 32.97 26.25
CA THR A 44 -15.97 33.54 24.89
C THR A 44 -15.79 32.43 23.85
N SER A 45 -16.65 32.41 22.82
CA SER A 45 -16.46 31.50 21.68
C SER A 45 -15.32 32.00 20.80
N LYS A 46 -14.30 31.15 20.61
CA LYS A 46 -13.11 31.43 19.80
C LYS A 46 -12.93 30.36 18.74
N THR A 47 -12.55 30.73 17.52
CA THR A 47 -12.15 29.74 16.50
C THR A 47 -10.82 29.09 16.90
N TYR A 48 -10.55 27.87 16.44
CA TYR A 48 -9.24 27.26 16.68
C TYR A 48 -8.10 28.11 16.11
N THR A 49 -8.29 28.72 14.95
CA THR A 49 -7.34 29.71 14.40
C THR A 49 -7.03 30.81 15.43
N SER A 50 -8.06 31.45 16.00
CA SER A 50 -7.86 32.51 16.99
C SER A 50 -7.21 32.02 18.29
N ILE A 51 -7.50 30.80 18.71
CA ILE A 51 -6.89 30.21 19.91
C ILE A 51 -5.40 29.99 19.69
N VAL A 52 -5.02 29.41 18.54
CA VAL A 52 -3.62 29.15 18.19
C VAL A 52 -2.83 30.46 18.07
N THR A 53 -3.41 31.50 17.46
CA THR A 53 -2.75 32.80 17.31
C THR A 53 -2.67 33.59 18.62
N ASP A 54 -3.70 33.53 19.47
CA ASP A 54 -3.76 34.30 20.72
C ASP A 54 -2.88 33.72 21.82
N ILE A 55 -2.81 32.38 21.92
CA ILE A 55 -2.18 31.68 23.06
C ILE A 55 -0.78 31.14 22.69
N GLY A 56 -0.58 30.75 21.43
CA GLY A 56 0.62 30.02 20.99
C GLY A 56 1.78 30.87 20.48
N SER A 57 1.68 32.21 20.49
CA SER A 57 2.63 33.12 19.81
C SER A 57 2.75 32.86 18.29
N VAL A 58 1.77 32.19 17.68
CA VAL A 58 1.75 31.92 16.23
C VAL A 58 1.28 33.17 15.50
N THR A 59 2.18 33.81 14.74
CA THR A 59 1.86 35.02 13.95
C THR A 59 1.39 34.72 12.53
N ASP A 60 1.65 33.51 12.05
CA ASP A 60 1.29 33.04 10.72
C ASP A 60 0.74 31.61 10.81
N ILE A 61 -0.56 31.47 10.58
CA ILE A 61 -1.25 30.17 10.67
C ILE A 61 -0.86 29.25 9.52
N ASP A 62 -0.53 29.79 8.35
CA ASP A 62 -0.13 28.99 7.19
C ASP A 62 1.25 28.38 7.46
N ALA A 63 2.19 29.18 7.97
CA ALA A 63 3.51 28.68 8.38
C ALA A 63 3.44 27.67 9.54
N TRP A 64 2.51 27.85 10.48
CA TRP A 64 2.29 26.89 11.56
C TRP A 64 1.74 25.56 11.04
N ILE A 65 0.77 25.58 10.13
CA ILE A 65 0.25 24.38 9.47
C ILE A 65 1.37 23.67 8.69
N ASP A 66 2.19 24.44 7.97
CA ASP A 66 3.34 23.94 7.22
C ASP A 66 4.29 23.12 8.12
N THR A 67 4.49 23.49 9.39
CA THR A 67 5.37 22.70 10.28
C THR A 67 4.95 21.24 10.45
N TYR A 68 3.66 20.94 10.31
CA TYR A 68 3.13 19.57 10.40
C TYR A 68 3.09 18.90 9.03
N THR A 69 2.65 19.62 8.00
CA THR A 69 2.47 19.03 6.67
C THR A 69 3.80 18.88 5.92
N ASP A 70 4.78 19.78 6.13
CA ASP A 70 6.14 19.63 5.59
C ASP A 70 6.86 18.47 6.21
N ALA A 71 6.72 18.27 7.52
CA ALA A 71 7.25 17.10 8.19
C ALA A 71 6.70 15.86 7.48
N MET A 72 5.40 15.58 7.59
CA MET A 72 4.79 14.38 6.98
C MET A 72 5.16 14.18 5.49
N THR A 73 5.22 15.26 4.71
CA THR A 73 5.61 15.21 3.30
C THR A 73 7.05 14.73 3.09
N ASN A 74 8.00 15.18 3.91
CA ASN A 74 9.40 14.77 3.83
C ASN A 74 9.57 13.29 4.19
N GLY A 75 8.94 12.83 5.27
CA GLY A 75 8.95 11.40 5.65
C GLY A 75 8.35 10.51 4.57
N ALA A 76 7.26 10.95 3.94
CA ALA A 76 6.66 10.25 2.81
C ALA A 76 7.57 10.23 1.58
N ALA A 77 8.24 11.35 1.26
CA ALA A 77 9.16 11.43 0.14
C ALA A 77 10.33 10.43 0.28
N VAL A 78 10.95 10.37 1.45
CA VAL A 78 12.05 9.43 1.75
C VAL A 78 11.57 7.98 1.65
N SER A 79 10.40 7.68 2.24
CA SER A 79 9.79 6.34 2.22
C SER A 79 9.47 5.86 0.81
N LEU A 80 8.79 6.69 0.01
CA LEU A 80 8.41 6.35 -1.35
C LEU A 80 9.63 6.19 -2.25
N THR A 81 10.65 7.04 -2.10
CA THR A 81 11.89 6.93 -2.88
C THR A 81 12.57 5.58 -2.67
N SER A 82 12.73 5.16 -1.41
CA SER A 82 13.34 3.86 -1.10
C SER A 82 12.46 2.69 -1.55
N PHE A 83 11.14 2.79 -1.38
CA PHE A 83 10.19 1.78 -1.85
C PHE A 83 10.24 1.56 -3.37
N PHE A 84 10.25 2.62 -4.16
CA PHE A 84 10.40 2.49 -5.62
C PHE A 84 11.79 2.00 -6.01
N GLY A 85 12.84 2.36 -5.25
CA GLY A 85 14.17 1.79 -5.42
C GLY A 85 14.20 0.27 -5.17
N ALA A 86 13.47 -0.21 -4.18
CA ALA A 86 13.31 -1.65 -3.92
C ALA A 86 12.56 -2.36 -5.05
N ILE A 87 11.48 -1.76 -5.58
CA ILE A 87 10.77 -2.28 -6.75
C ILE A 87 11.69 -2.36 -7.97
N ASP A 88 12.46 -1.29 -8.24
CA ASP A 88 13.41 -1.24 -9.36
C ASP A 88 14.49 -2.33 -9.23
N THR A 89 15.00 -2.52 -8.01
CA THR A 89 15.97 -3.59 -7.69
C THR A 89 15.36 -4.97 -7.95
N TYR A 90 14.13 -5.21 -7.51
CA TYR A 90 13.42 -6.45 -7.76
C TYR A 90 13.26 -6.71 -9.26
N VAL A 91 12.68 -5.77 -10.02
CA VAL A 91 12.44 -5.91 -11.46
C VAL A 91 13.74 -6.10 -12.23
N THR A 92 14.78 -5.34 -11.90
CA THR A 92 16.12 -5.49 -12.49
C THR A 92 16.64 -6.91 -12.27
N THR A 93 16.52 -7.42 -11.04
CA THR A 93 16.96 -8.78 -10.68
C THR A 93 16.20 -9.84 -11.49
N GLN A 94 14.87 -9.72 -11.61
CA GLN A 94 14.05 -10.68 -12.36
C GLN A 94 14.24 -10.59 -13.88
N SER A 95 14.68 -9.43 -14.39
CA SER A 95 14.98 -9.23 -15.81
C SER A 95 16.36 -9.76 -16.24
N ALA A 96 17.23 -10.12 -15.29
CA ALA A 96 18.58 -10.56 -15.56
C ALA A 96 18.64 -11.99 -16.13
N GLY A 97 19.67 -12.30 -16.91
CA GLY A 97 19.99 -13.69 -17.29
C GLY A 97 19.15 -14.32 -18.41
N SER A 98 18.42 -13.52 -19.19
CA SER A 98 17.52 -13.97 -20.29
C SER A 98 16.27 -14.73 -19.80
N PRO A 99 15.40 -14.09 -18.99
CA PRO A 99 14.16 -14.71 -18.53
C PRO A 99 13.18 -14.95 -19.69
N SER A 100 12.29 -15.93 -19.55
CA SER A 100 11.17 -16.06 -20.47
C SER A 100 10.14 -14.94 -20.26
N ALA A 101 9.26 -14.72 -21.24
CA ALA A 101 8.15 -13.79 -21.09
C ALA A 101 7.22 -14.19 -19.93
N ASN A 102 7.11 -15.49 -19.65
CA ASN A 102 6.35 -16.00 -18.53
C ASN A 102 7.01 -15.65 -17.19
N ASP A 103 8.33 -15.85 -17.07
CA ASP A 103 9.08 -15.52 -15.84
C ASP A 103 8.96 -14.03 -15.50
N LEU A 104 9.13 -13.17 -16.51
CA LEU A 104 9.00 -11.72 -16.33
C LEU A 104 7.55 -11.31 -16.04
N GLY A 105 6.57 -11.89 -16.74
CA GLY A 105 5.15 -11.63 -16.50
C GLY A 105 4.72 -11.98 -15.07
N LEU A 106 5.19 -13.12 -14.55
CA LEU A 106 4.96 -13.54 -13.17
C LEU A 106 5.64 -12.58 -12.19
N ALA A 107 6.91 -12.24 -12.40
CA ALA A 107 7.62 -11.27 -11.56
C ALA A 107 6.91 -9.92 -11.48
N LEU A 108 6.49 -9.36 -12.62
CA LEU A 108 5.79 -8.09 -12.68
C LEU A 108 4.42 -8.15 -11.98
N THR A 109 3.70 -9.26 -12.14
CA THR A 109 2.40 -9.45 -11.47
C THR A 109 2.57 -9.55 -9.95
N LYS A 110 3.60 -10.27 -9.49
CA LYS A 110 3.92 -10.40 -8.06
C LYS A 110 4.28 -9.07 -7.44
N VAL A 111 5.18 -8.29 -8.06
CA VAL A 111 5.55 -6.97 -7.51
C VAL A 111 4.39 -6.00 -7.57
N ASN A 112 3.59 -5.98 -8.63
CA ASN A 112 2.41 -5.12 -8.71
C ASN A 112 1.37 -5.43 -7.63
N SER A 113 1.25 -6.69 -7.22
CA SER A 113 0.27 -7.10 -6.20
C SER A 113 0.82 -6.96 -4.79
N GLY A 114 2.06 -7.42 -4.55
CA GLY A 114 2.73 -7.28 -3.26
C GLY A 114 2.96 -5.82 -2.88
N ALA A 115 3.34 -4.96 -3.84
CA ALA A 115 3.52 -3.53 -3.62
C ALA A 115 2.28 -2.83 -3.03
N LYS A 116 1.07 -3.31 -3.36
CA LYS A 116 -0.19 -2.75 -2.83
C LYS A 116 -0.43 -3.07 -1.36
N ALA A 117 0.13 -4.18 -0.88
CA ALA A 117 -0.03 -4.63 0.50
C ALA A 117 0.96 -3.96 1.47
N ILE A 118 1.85 -3.09 0.98
CA ILE A 118 2.86 -2.43 1.82
C ILE A 118 2.20 -1.44 2.78
N ASN A 119 2.39 -1.72 4.07
CA ASN A 119 1.92 -0.86 5.14
C ASN A 119 3.02 0.14 5.56
N PHE A 120 2.92 1.37 5.08
CA PHE A 120 3.89 2.43 5.39
C PHE A 120 3.91 2.84 6.87
N SER A 121 2.96 2.42 7.71
CA SER A 121 3.06 2.62 9.16
C SER A 121 4.22 1.85 9.81
N GLN A 122 4.75 0.82 9.14
CA GLN A 122 5.96 0.11 9.57
C GLN A 122 7.25 0.84 9.18
N VAL A 123 7.16 1.85 8.32
CA VAL A 123 8.29 2.60 7.77
C VAL A 123 8.37 4.00 8.39
N MET A 124 7.23 4.70 8.42
CA MET A 124 7.09 6.08 8.89
C MET A 124 6.73 6.16 10.38
N GLY A 125 6.46 7.37 10.91
CA GLY A 125 6.04 7.57 12.29
C GLY A 125 7.14 7.28 13.31
N GLY A 126 8.42 7.39 12.91
CA GLY A 126 9.58 7.11 13.75
C GLY A 126 9.94 5.63 13.87
N GLN A 127 9.32 4.74 13.08
CA GLN A 127 9.73 3.33 13.03
C GLN A 127 11.11 3.17 12.38
N LEU A 128 11.24 3.62 11.13
CA LEU A 128 12.51 3.62 10.39
C LEU A 128 12.88 5.04 9.94
N VAL A 129 11.89 5.81 9.50
CA VAL A 129 11.99 7.24 9.22
C VAL A 129 11.00 8.00 10.08
N ASN A 130 11.43 9.14 10.60
CA ASN A 130 10.57 10.09 11.30
C ASN A 130 9.71 10.83 10.28
N ASP A 131 8.67 11.49 10.79
CA ASP A 131 7.80 12.27 9.92
C ASP A 131 8.62 13.35 9.20
N ASP A 132 9.59 14.02 9.85
CA ASP A 132 10.43 15.05 9.22
C ASP A 132 11.38 14.59 8.10
N GLY A 133 11.41 13.29 7.77
CA GLY A 133 12.32 12.71 6.78
C GLY A 133 13.69 12.33 7.34
N GLY A 134 13.99 12.67 8.59
CA GLY A 134 15.17 12.17 9.29
C GLY A 134 15.00 10.70 9.68
N PHE A 135 16.11 9.96 9.76
CA PHE A 135 16.06 8.57 10.19
C PHE A 135 15.80 8.44 11.70
N ALA A 136 15.10 7.36 12.08
CA ALA A 136 14.95 6.98 13.48
C ALA A 136 16.31 6.71 14.13
N SER A 137 16.37 6.76 15.47
CA SER A 137 17.63 6.56 16.19
C SER A 137 18.26 5.19 15.87
N GLY A 138 19.53 5.19 15.46
CA GLY A 138 20.26 3.97 15.08
C GLY A 138 20.01 3.49 13.65
N VAL A 139 19.13 4.16 12.89
CA VAL A 139 18.89 3.84 11.48
C VAL A 139 19.81 4.68 10.58
N THR A 140 20.47 4.00 9.65
CA THR A 140 21.24 4.59 8.56
C THR A 140 20.47 4.47 7.25
N GLN A 141 20.86 5.23 6.21
CA GLN A 141 20.30 5.09 4.87
C GLN A 141 20.35 3.64 4.38
N SER A 142 21.50 2.96 4.52
CA SER A 142 21.65 1.59 4.06
C SER A 142 20.76 0.60 4.82
N SER A 143 20.66 0.72 6.15
CA SER A 143 19.78 -0.13 6.94
C SER A 143 18.29 0.17 6.69
N PHE A 144 17.95 1.42 6.39
CA PHE A 144 16.62 1.84 5.98
C PHE A 144 16.25 1.17 4.65
N ASP A 145 17.07 1.34 3.62
CA ASP A 145 16.84 0.74 2.30
C ASP A 145 16.78 -0.79 2.36
N THR A 146 17.62 -1.41 3.18
CA THR A 146 17.57 -2.87 3.42
C THR A 146 16.25 -3.29 4.05
N SER A 147 15.75 -2.53 5.02
CA SER A 147 14.48 -2.83 5.70
C SER A 147 13.29 -2.64 4.78
N VAL A 148 13.27 -1.57 3.98
CA VAL A 148 12.23 -1.31 2.98
C VAL A 148 12.26 -2.38 1.89
N THR A 149 13.45 -2.79 1.43
CA THR A 149 13.61 -3.89 0.48
C THR A 149 13.07 -5.20 1.05
N ALA A 150 13.39 -5.51 2.32
CA ALA A 150 12.86 -6.71 2.98
C ALA A 150 11.32 -6.69 3.11
N LEU A 151 10.70 -5.52 3.32
CA LEU A 151 9.25 -5.38 3.31
C LEU A 151 8.67 -5.68 1.91
N VAL A 152 9.29 -5.13 0.85
CA VAL A 152 8.89 -5.42 -0.53
C VAL A 152 9.05 -6.90 -0.87
N ASP A 153 10.19 -7.51 -0.52
CA ASP A 153 10.44 -8.93 -0.74
C ASP A 153 9.41 -9.80 -0.01
N THR A 154 9.12 -9.48 1.26
CA THR A 154 8.10 -10.19 2.04
C THR A 154 6.73 -10.09 1.35
N ALA A 155 6.34 -8.88 0.93
CA ALA A 155 5.06 -8.67 0.26
C ALA A 155 4.99 -9.38 -1.11
N VAL A 156 6.09 -9.41 -1.85
CA VAL A 156 6.22 -10.15 -3.12
C VAL A 156 6.16 -11.67 -2.89
N THR A 157 6.78 -12.19 -1.83
CA THR A 157 6.71 -13.60 -1.45
C THR A 157 5.28 -13.98 -1.06
N LEU A 158 4.62 -13.18 -0.23
CA LEU A 158 3.20 -13.40 0.11
C LEU A 158 2.31 -13.34 -1.13
N ALA A 159 2.57 -12.40 -2.04
CA ALA A 159 1.92 -12.34 -3.34
C ALA A 159 2.28 -13.55 -4.23
N THR A 160 3.42 -14.21 -4.03
CA THR A 160 3.78 -15.46 -4.73
C THR A 160 2.95 -16.62 -4.21
N ASP A 161 2.75 -16.74 -2.90
CA ASP A 161 1.90 -17.79 -2.34
C ASP A 161 0.42 -17.61 -2.77
N THR A 162 0.04 -16.34 -2.99
CA THR A 162 -1.29 -15.94 -3.45
C THR A 162 -1.50 -16.11 -4.96
N ILE A 163 -0.59 -15.57 -5.79
CA ILE A 163 -0.73 -15.44 -7.25
C ILE A 163 0.20 -16.40 -8.01
N GLY A 164 1.40 -16.63 -7.46
CA GLY A 164 2.36 -17.58 -8.02
C GLY A 164 1.86 -19.02 -7.99
N ASP A 165 0.94 -19.33 -7.08
CA ASP A 165 0.15 -20.56 -7.08
C ASP A 165 -1.30 -20.29 -7.51
N VAL A 166 -1.51 -19.38 -8.46
CA VAL A 166 -2.73 -19.28 -9.29
C VAL A 166 -2.34 -19.49 -10.77
N LEU A 167 -1.08 -19.20 -11.12
CA LEU A 167 -0.51 -19.36 -12.46
C LEU A 167 0.74 -20.27 -12.49
N GLY A 168 1.04 -20.97 -11.38
CA GLY A 168 2.24 -21.81 -11.20
C GLY A 168 2.03 -23.30 -11.44
N ALA A 169 3.06 -24.09 -11.12
CA ALA A 169 3.04 -25.54 -11.31
C ALA A 169 2.04 -26.25 -10.38
N ASP A 170 1.97 -25.86 -9.10
CA ASP A 170 0.93 -26.37 -8.17
C ASP A 170 -0.46 -25.95 -8.64
N THR A 171 -0.60 -24.68 -9.04
CA THR A 171 -1.62 -24.08 -9.92
C THR A 171 -2.31 -25.06 -10.86
N SER A 172 -1.59 -25.27 -11.96
CA SER A 172 -2.02 -26.13 -13.07
C SER A 172 -2.13 -27.62 -12.72
N ALA A 173 -1.46 -28.10 -11.67
CA ALA A 173 -1.53 -29.50 -11.25
C ALA A 173 -2.75 -29.78 -10.36
N ASN A 174 -3.10 -28.86 -9.47
CA ASN A 174 -4.15 -29.03 -8.47
C ASN A 174 -5.48 -28.42 -8.91
N PHE A 175 -5.46 -27.42 -9.81
CA PHE A 175 -6.64 -26.69 -10.30
C PHE A 175 -6.62 -26.52 -11.83
N PRO A 176 -6.65 -27.62 -12.60
CA PRO A 176 -6.73 -27.52 -14.06
C PRO A 176 -8.02 -26.81 -14.49
N ASP A 177 -7.91 -25.92 -15.48
CA ASP A 177 -9.03 -25.15 -16.08
C ASP A 177 -9.75 -24.19 -15.12
N ALA A 178 -9.09 -23.76 -14.04
CA ALA A 178 -9.72 -22.93 -13.04
C ALA A 178 -10.09 -21.51 -13.53
N THR A 179 -11.25 -21.00 -13.10
CA THR A 179 -11.67 -19.62 -13.40
C THR A 179 -11.06 -18.65 -12.40
N VAL A 180 -10.55 -17.52 -12.89
CA VAL A 180 -9.91 -16.49 -12.05
C VAL A 180 -10.88 -15.36 -11.76
N LEU A 181 -11.08 -15.06 -10.48
CA LEU A 181 -11.92 -13.98 -10.00
C LEU A 181 -11.12 -13.06 -9.06
N ILE A 182 -11.03 -11.78 -9.40
CA ILE A 182 -10.39 -10.76 -8.55
C ILE A 182 -11.45 -9.71 -8.24
N LEU A 183 -11.76 -9.51 -6.96
CA LEU A 183 -12.75 -8.54 -6.50
C LEU A 183 -12.13 -7.14 -6.37
N THR A 184 -12.84 -6.20 -5.75
CA THR A 184 -12.43 -4.80 -5.61
C THR A 184 -11.88 -4.53 -4.20
N ASP A 185 -11.31 -3.35 -3.95
CA ASP A 185 -10.88 -2.95 -2.60
C ASP A 185 -12.05 -2.52 -1.67
N GLY A 186 -13.29 -2.86 -2.03
CA GLY A 186 -14.51 -2.54 -1.28
C GLY A 186 -15.21 -3.80 -0.80
N ASN A 187 -16.35 -3.66 -0.10
CA ASN A 187 -17.11 -4.82 0.35
C ASN A 187 -17.76 -5.53 -0.83
N ASP A 188 -17.31 -6.74 -1.13
CA ASP A 188 -17.78 -7.50 -2.28
C ASP A 188 -18.62 -8.73 -1.92
N THR A 189 -19.44 -9.15 -2.87
CA THR A 189 -20.18 -10.43 -2.81
C THR A 189 -20.00 -11.16 -4.12
N ALA A 190 -19.42 -12.36 -4.07
CA ALA A 190 -19.10 -13.14 -5.25
C ALA A 190 -19.43 -14.62 -5.09
N ASN A 191 -19.79 -15.24 -6.21
CA ASN A 191 -19.87 -16.69 -6.33
C ASN A 191 -18.88 -17.13 -7.41
N GLY A 192 -18.17 -18.23 -7.15
CA GLY A 192 -17.40 -18.99 -8.13
C GLY A 192 -18.32 -19.76 -9.09
N THR A 193 -17.86 -20.89 -9.53
CA THR A 193 -18.45 -21.75 -10.55
C THR A 193 -18.61 -23.17 -10.04
N GLU A 194 -19.11 -24.08 -10.88
CA GLU A 194 -19.19 -25.50 -10.52
C GLU A 194 -17.86 -26.26 -10.81
N GLY A 195 -16.83 -25.56 -11.26
CA GLY A 195 -15.48 -26.07 -11.43
C GLY A 195 -14.48 -25.26 -10.61
N SER A 196 -13.22 -25.66 -10.59
CA SER A 196 -12.20 -24.99 -9.79
C SER A 196 -12.13 -23.48 -10.02
N ASP A 197 -12.02 -22.73 -8.94
CA ASP A 197 -11.89 -21.27 -8.95
C ASP A 197 -10.66 -20.79 -8.19
N LEU A 198 -10.13 -19.65 -8.63
CA LEU A 198 -9.05 -18.93 -8.00
C LEU A 198 -9.57 -17.53 -7.68
N ILE A 199 -9.96 -17.29 -6.44
CA ILE A 199 -10.70 -16.10 -6.00
C ILE A 199 -9.85 -15.27 -5.03
N ALA A 200 -9.61 -14.00 -5.37
CA ALA A 200 -8.94 -13.02 -4.50
C ALA A 200 -9.90 -11.89 -4.12
N THR A 201 -10.15 -11.70 -2.83
CA THR A 201 -11.17 -10.75 -2.36
C THR A 201 -10.67 -9.32 -2.18
N LEU A 202 -9.35 -9.12 -2.01
CA LEU A 202 -8.74 -7.82 -1.71
C LEU A 202 -9.31 -7.20 -0.43
N MET A 203 -9.18 -5.88 -0.24
CA MET A 203 -9.62 -5.19 0.97
C MET A 203 -11.14 -5.12 1.04
N GLY A 204 -11.71 -5.18 2.25
CA GLY A 204 -13.15 -5.04 2.39
C GLY A 204 -13.72 -5.88 3.51
N THR A 205 -15.01 -6.13 3.45
CA THR A 205 -15.71 -7.15 4.24
C THR A 205 -16.44 -7.98 3.21
N ASP A 206 -15.85 -9.10 2.85
CA ASP A 206 -16.24 -9.84 1.64
C ASP A 206 -17.09 -11.06 1.96
N THR A 207 -17.96 -11.43 1.03
CA THR A 207 -18.72 -12.68 1.09
C THR A 207 -18.51 -13.46 -0.19
N VAL A 208 -17.81 -14.60 -0.10
CA VAL A 208 -17.45 -15.42 -1.26
C VAL A 208 -17.93 -16.86 -1.08
N ASN A 209 -18.56 -17.41 -2.11
CA ASN A 209 -18.85 -18.84 -2.23
C ASN A 209 -18.13 -19.43 -3.44
N GLY A 210 -17.21 -20.38 -3.25
CA GLY A 210 -16.53 -21.12 -4.32
C GLY A 210 -17.50 -21.98 -5.15
N LEU A 211 -18.55 -22.50 -4.50
CA LEU A 211 -19.57 -23.41 -5.03
C LEU A 211 -19.08 -24.84 -5.19
N GLY A 212 -18.57 -25.26 -6.34
CA GLY A 212 -18.20 -26.66 -6.58
C GLY A 212 -16.87 -26.73 -7.31
N GLY A 213 -16.06 -27.77 -7.02
CA GLY A 213 -14.71 -27.86 -7.56
C GLY A 213 -13.68 -27.80 -6.44
N THR A 214 -12.41 -27.90 -6.81
CA THR A 214 -11.31 -27.62 -5.88
C THR A 214 -11.05 -26.14 -5.99
N ASP A 215 -11.30 -25.34 -4.96
CA ASP A 215 -11.18 -23.88 -5.05
C ASP A 215 -10.00 -23.35 -4.25
N LYS A 216 -9.44 -22.21 -4.68
CA LYS A 216 -8.49 -21.42 -3.89
C LYS A 216 -9.07 -20.05 -3.64
N ILE A 217 -9.40 -19.76 -2.39
CA ILE A 217 -10.01 -18.50 -1.97
C ILE A 217 -9.06 -17.76 -1.05
N ILE A 218 -8.77 -16.50 -1.39
CA ILE A 218 -7.79 -15.67 -0.72
C ILE A 218 -8.48 -14.40 -0.23
N GLY A 219 -8.71 -14.34 1.08
CA GLY A 219 -9.19 -13.18 1.81
C GLY A 219 -8.10 -12.12 2.02
N SER A 220 -8.44 -11.05 2.73
CA SER A 220 -7.45 -10.06 3.16
C SER A 220 -7.79 -9.44 4.52
N ALA A 221 -7.30 -8.22 4.81
CA ALA A 221 -7.70 -7.48 5.99
C ALA A 221 -9.19 -7.12 5.92
N GLY A 222 -9.96 -7.58 6.90
CA GLY A 222 -11.41 -7.49 6.85
C GLY A 222 -12.09 -8.55 7.72
N VAL A 223 -13.41 -8.47 7.88
CA VAL A 223 -14.19 -9.59 8.45
C VAL A 223 -14.85 -10.33 7.30
N ASP A 224 -14.12 -11.25 6.69
CA ASP A 224 -14.57 -11.95 5.49
C ASP A 224 -15.36 -13.22 5.81
N THR A 225 -16.35 -13.54 4.97
CA THR A 225 -17.07 -14.80 4.95
C THR A 225 -16.68 -15.56 3.68
N LEU A 226 -15.75 -16.51 3.83
CA LEU A 226 -15.23 -17.32 2.73
C LEU A 226 -15.73 -18.75 2.86
N ASN A 227 -16.53 -19.18 1.88
CA ASN A 227 -17.08 -20.53 1.81
C ASN A 227 -16.49 -21.24 0.58
N GLY A 228 -15.70 -22.28 0.78
CA GLY A 228 -15.13 -23.09 -0.30
C GLY A 228 -16.20 -23.79 -1.14
N GLY A 229 -17.33 -24.17 -0.52
CA GLY A 229 -18.33 -24.97 -1.20
C GLY A 229 -17.96 -26.45 -1.17
N GLY A 230 -18.14 -27.15 -2.29
CA GLY A 230 -17.97 -28.58 -2.41
C GLY A 230 -16.72 -28.97 -3.18
N GLY A 231 -15.77 -29.58 -2.49
CA GLY A 231 -14.56 -30.15 -3.08
C GLY A 231 -13.40 -30.09 -2.10
N ILE A 232 -12.17 -29.96 -2.60
CA ILE A 232 -10.98 -29.83 -1.76
C ILE A 232 -10.47 -28.40 -1.85
N ASP A 233 -10.94 -27.54 -0.96
CA ASP A 233 -10.69 -26.11 -1.07
C ASP A 233 -9.51 -25.64 -0.21
N HIS A 234 -8.80 -24.64 -0.72
CA HIS A 234 -7.70 -23.98 -0.06
C HIS A 234 -8.10 -22.54 0.24
N ILE A 235 -8.42 -22.27 1.51
CA ILE A 235 -8.91 -20.96 1.95
C ILE A 235 -7.87 -20.30 2.84
N TYR A 236 -7.48 -19.08 2.47
CA TYR A 236 -6.48 -18.28 3.18
C TYR A 236 -7.10 -16.95 3.61
N GLY A 237 -7.28 -16.74 4.92
CA GLY A 237 -7.98 -15.55 5.44
C GLY A 237 -7.13 -14.29 5.66
N TYR A 238 -5.79 -14.37 5.59
CA TYR A 238 -4.83 -13.25 5.68
C TYR A 238 -5.18 -12.05 6.59
N GLY A 239 -5.48 -12.32 7.87
CA GLY A 239 -5.40 -11.31 8.94
C GLY A 239 -6.72 -10.74 9.47
N GLY A 240 -7.86 -11.27 9.02
CA GLY A 240 -9.17 -11.12 9.69
C GLY A 240 -9.36 -11.99 10.92
#